data_AF-A0A7Z6UIZ8-F1
#
_entry.id   AF-A0A7Z6UIZ8-F1
#
_cell.length_a   1.000
_cell.length_b   1.000
_cell.length_c   1.000
_cell.angle_alpha   90.00
_cell.angle_beta   90.00
_cell.angle_gamma   90.00
#
_symmetry.space_group_name_H-M   'P 1'
#
loop_
_entity.id
_entity.type
_entity.pdbx_description
1 polymer ?
#
loop_
_entity_poly.entity_id
_entity_poly.type
_entity_poly.pdbx_seq_one_letter_code
_entity_poly.pdbx_strand_id
1 'polypeptide(L)'
;MLGDWVVDLAKEMGLRGATLSTGIEGFGHTGRLHSSHFFELADQPTEIRMAITEDESEQLFKRLELEDISLFYIKTPVELGFVGTEVT
;
A
#
# COMPACT_ATOMS: atom_id res chain seq x y z
N MET A 1 -6.88 -6.48 8.31
CA MET A 1 -7.64 -5.91 7.17
C MET A 1 -6.85 -6.16 5.88
N LEU A 2 -7.42 -5.96 4.69
CA LEU A 2 -6.71 -6.21 3.41
C LEU A 2 -5.37 -5.47 3.35
N GLY A 3 -5.32 -4.24 3.88
CA GLY A 3 -4.09 -3.46 3.95
C GLY A 3 -2.96 -4.14 4.75
N ASP A 4 -3.28 -4.65 5.94
CA ASP A 4 -2.31 -5.37 6.78
C ASP A 4 -1.78 -6.62 6.08
N TRP A 5 -2.67 -7.37 5.44
CA TRP A 5 -2.29 -8.58 4.72
C TRP A 5 -1.33 -8.29 3.55
N VAL A 6 -1.54 -7.20 2.79
CA VAL A 6 -0.59 -6.81 1.73
C VAL A 6 0.77 -6.41 2.31
N VAL A 7 0.79 -5.73 3.46
CA VAL A 7 2.04 -5.36 4.14
C VAL A 7 2.79 -6.60 4.62
N ASP A 8 2.09 -7.57 5.19
CA ASP A 8 2.70 -8.82 5.65
C ASP A 8 3.19 -9.67 4.47
N LEU A 9 2.43 -9.74 3.38
CA LEU A 9 2.88 -10.35 2.12
C LEU A 9 4.17 -9.71 1.61
N ALA A 10 4.26 -8.38 1.59
CA ALA A 10 5.47 -7.67 1.18
C ALA A 10 6.67 -8.00 2.08
N LYS A 11 6.47 -8.16 3.39
CA LYS A 11 7.52 -8.59 4.32
C LYS A 11 7.95 -10.03 4.05
N GLU A 12 7.01 -10.95 3.83
CA GLU A 12 7.29 -12.36 3.52
C GLU A 12 8.09 -12.51 2.21
N MET A 13 7.82 -11.65 1.24
CA MET A 13 8.56 -11.56 -0.03
C MET A 13 9.95 -10.93 0.12
N GLY A 14 10.31 -10.41 1.30
CA GLY A 14 11.59 -9.77 1.56
C GLY A 14 11.73 -8.40 0.90
N LEU A 15 10.62 -7.69 0.64
CA LEU A 15 10.66 -6.36 0.04
C LEU A 15 11.24 -5.34 1.03
N ARG A 16 11.97 -4.35 0.52
CA ARG A 16 12.73 -3.38 1.34
C ARG A 16 11.91 -2.49 2.27
N GLY A 17 10.61 -2.33 2.03
CA GLY A 17 9.74 -1.54 2.90
C GLY A 17 8.35 -1.28 2.34
N ALA A 18 7.40 -1.14 3.25
CA ALA A 18 6.03 -0.72 2.99
C ALA A 18 5.54 0.15 4.14
N THR A 19 4.80 1.21 3.81
CA THR A 19 4.16 2.10 4.78
C THR A 19 2.65 2.00 4.61
N LEU A 20 1.94 1.61 5.68
CA LEU A 20 0.48 1.65 5.75
C LEU A 20 0.04 3.00 6.34
N SER A 21 -0.90 3.67 5.71
CA SER A 21 -1.47 4.94 6.18
C SER A 21 -2.98 4.88 6.11
N THR A 22 -3.64 5.40 7.16
CA THR A 22 -5.09 5.48 7.25
C THR A 22 -5.52 6.92 7.09
N GLY A 23 -6.39 7.19 6.11
CA GLY A 23 -6.95 8.51 5.86
C GLY A 23 -8.16 8.82 6.74
N ILE A 24 -8.50 10.10 6.81
CA ILE A 24 -9.66 10.60 7.56
C ILE A 24 -10.94 10.44 6.73
N GLU A 25 -10.88 10.80 5.45
CA GLU A 25 -11.97 10.66 4.48
C GLU A 25 -11.42 10.35 3.09
N GLY A 26 -12.22 9.71 2.23
CA GLY A 26 -11.86 9.42 0.85
C GLY A 26 -13.07 8.98 0.02
N PHE A 27 -12.95 9.03 -1.30
CA PHE A 27 -13.95 8.49 -2.22
C PHE A 27 -13.26 7.70 -3.33
N GLY A 28 -13.83 6.56 -3.70
CA GLY A 28 -13.30 5.68 -4.75
C GLY A 28 -14.04 5.78 -6.08
N HIS A 29 -13.72 4.88 -7.02
CA HIS A 29 -14.34 4.77 -8.35
C HIS A 29 -15.87 4.59 -8.31
N THR A 30 -16.43 4.16 -7.19
CA THR A 30 -17.88 3.99 -6.98
C THR A 30 -18.60 5.27 -6.56
N GLY A 31 -17.88 6.38 -6.32
CA GLY A 31 -18.44 7.67 -5.91
C GLY A 31 -18.97 7.72 -4.46
N ARG A 32 -18.80 6.65 -3.68
CA ARG A 32 -19.14 6.65 -2.25
C ARG A 32 -18.10 7.43 -1.46
N LEU A 33 -18.56 8.43 -0.72
CA LEU A 33 -17.77 9.15 0.27
C LEU A 33 -17.69 8.28 1.53
N HIS A 34 -16.49 7.81 1.83
CA HIS A 34 -16.17 7.17 3.11
C HIS A 34 -15.63 8.29 4.02
N SER A 35 -16.49 8.86 4.86
CA SER A 35 -16.10 9.88 5.84
C SER A 35 -16.19 9.35 7.27
N SER A 36 -15.21 9.69 8.11
CA SER A 36 -15.17 9.32 9.53
C SER A 36 -16.21 10.04 10.41
N HIS A 37 -17.17 10.75 9.83
CA HIS A 37 -18.22 11.41 10.59
C HIS A 37 -19.41 10.47 10.84
N PHE A 38 -19.26 9.75 11.95
CA PHE A 38 -20.30 9.51 12.95
C PHE A 38 -21.03 8.15 13.01
N PHE A 39 -20.88 7.15 12.14
CA PHE A 39 -21.43 5.82 12.47
C PHE A 39 -20.73 4.55 11.96
N GLU A 40 -19.61 4.63 11.22
CA GLU A 40 -18.79 3.45 10.93
C GLU A 40 -17.29 3.82 10.96
N LEU A 41 -16.64 3.65 12.12
CA LEU A 41 -15.17 3.65 12.24
C LEU A 41 -14.48 2.54 11.39
N ALA A 42 -15.26 1.77 10.61
CA ALA A 42 -14.86 0.54 9.96
C ALA A 42 -14.39 0.69 8.51
N ASP A 43 -14.52 1.88 7.90
CA ASP A 43 -14.25 2.07 6.47
C ASP A 43 -13.38 3.30 6.19
N GLN A 44 -12.33 3.48 6.99
CA GLN A 44 -11.34 4.52 6.72
C GLN A 44 -10.52 4.14 5.48
N PRO A 45 -10.31 5.06 4.53
CA PRO A 45 -9.52 4.78 3.34
C PRO A 45 -8.10 4.42 3.77
N THR A 46 -7.60 3.30 3.26
CA THR A 46 -6.27 2.78 3.57
C THR A 46 -5.38 2.89 2.36
N GLU A 47 -4.17 3.41 2.54
CA GLU A 47 -3.16 3.54 1.51
C GLU A 47 -1.90 2.77 1.90
N ILE A 48 -1.38 1.99 0.96
CA ILE A 48 -0.08 1.34 1.10
C ILE A 48 0.89 1.99 0.13
N ARG A 49 1.99 2.53 0.65
CA ARG A 49 3.10 3.06 -0.16
C ARG A 49 4.29 2.14 -0.07
N MET A 50 4.87 1.81 -1.21
CA MET A 50 6.09 1.01 -1.32
C MET A 50 7.07 1.73 -2.26
N ALA A 51 8.29 1.96 -1.77
CA ALA A 51 9.40 2.47 -2.57
C ALA A 51 10.33 1.28 -2.83
N ILE A 52 10.14 0.61 -3.96
CA ILE A 52 10.76 -0.68 -4.31
C ILE A 52 11.40 -0.61 -5.71
N THR A 53 12.29 -1.56 -6.01
CA THR A 53 12.83 -1.73 -7.38
C THR A 53 11.77 -2.23 -8.35
N GLU A 54 12.07 -2.09 -9.65
CA GLU A 54 11.22 -2.64 -10.70
C GLU A 54 11.07 -4.17 -10.57
N ASP A 55 12.16 -4.90 -10.34
CA ASP A 55 12.14 -6.37 -10.16
C ASP A 55 11.24 -6.80 -8.99
N GLU A 56 11.36 -6.12 -7.85
CA GLU A 56 10.49 -6.34 -6.68
C GLU A 56 9.02 -6.01 -7.00
N SER A 57 8.76 -4.93 -7.75
CA SER A 57 7.42 -4.57 -8.19
C SER A 57 6.83 -5.65 -9.10
N GLU A 58 7.58 -6.17 -10.06
CA GLU A 58 7.09 -7.23 -10.94
C GLU A 58 6.75 -8.51 -10.16
N GLN A 59 7.60 -8.88 -9.20
CA GLN A 59 7.36 -10.05 -8.34
C GLN A 59 6.10 -9.86 -7.49
N LEU A 60 5.94 -8.68 -6.88
CA LEU A 60 4.75 -8.35 -6.07
C LEU A 60 3.47 -8.44 -6.91
N PHE A 61 3.46 -7.86 -8.10
CA PHE A 61 2.27 -7.87 -8.96
C PHE A 61 1.91 -9.29 -9.40
N LYS A 62 2.89 -10.09 -9.84
CA LYS A 62 2.67 -11.51 -10.17
C LYS A 62 2.08 -12.29 -8.99
N ARG A 63 2.54 -11.99 -7.76
CA ARG A 63 2.02 -12.63 -6.55
C ARG A 63 0.59 -12.19 -6.23
N LEU A 64 0.27 -10.90 -6.38
CA LEU A 64 -1.06 -10.34 -6.12
C LEU A 64 -2.11 -10.81 -7.15
N GLU A 65 -1.72 -11.00 -8.41
CA GLU A 65 -2.59 -11.53 -9.48
C GLU A 65 -3.11 -12.96 -9.22
N LEU A 66 -2.49 -13.70 -8.31
CA LEU A 66 -2.94 -15.04 -7.90
C LEU A 66 -4.08 -15.01 -6.88
N GLU A 67 -4.44 -13.84 -6.37
CA GLU A 67 -5.39 -13.65 -5.28
C GLU A 67 -6.71 -13.09 -5.81
N ASP A 68 -7.82 -13.49 -5.19
CA ASP A 68 -9.16 -12.98 -5.53
C ASP A 68 -9.41 -11.62 -4.85
N ILE A 69 -8.61 -10.62 -5.21
CA ILE A 69 -8.65 -9.26 -4.64
C ILE A 69 -8.69 -8.20 -5.75
N SER A 70 -9.25 -7.03 -5.41
CA SER A 70 -9.28 -5.88 -6.30
C SER A 70 -8.59 -4.69 -5.64
N LEU A 71 -7.35 -4.40 -6.04
CA LEU A 71 -6.56 -3.28 -5.53
C LEU A 71 -6.43 -2.19 -6.61
N PHE A 72 -6.85 -0.98 -6.29
CA PHE A 72 -6.46 0.19 -7.05
C PHE A 72 -5.00 0.53 -6.73
N TYR A 73 -4.20 0.80 -7.75
CA TYR A 73 -2.79 1.14 -7.59
C TYR A 73 -2.38 2.29 -8.50
N ILE A 74 -1.34 3.00 -8.07
CA ILE A 74 -0.59 3.95 -8.88
C ILE A 74 0.86 3.48 -8.85
N LYS A 75 1.49 3.36 -10.02
CA LYS A 75 2.91 3.03 -10.16
C LYS A 75 3.62 4.17 -10.86
N THR A 76 4.63 4.73 -10.22
CA THR A 76 5.45 5.84 -10.74
C THR A 76 6.93 5.51 -10.59
N PRO A 77 7.78 5.80 -11.60
CA PRO A 77 9.23 5.73 -11.43
C PRO A 77 9.69 6.68 -10.33
N VAL A 78 10.56 6.20 -9.43
CA VAL A 78 11.13 6.97 -8.33
C VAL A 78 12.62 6.65 -8.19
N GLU A 79 13.41 7.61 -7.72
CA GLU A 79 14.80 7.38 -7.33
C GLU A 79 14.87 6.91 -5.87
N LEU A 80 15.73 5.93 -5.60
CA LEU A 80 15.93 5.36 -4.27
C LEU A 80 17.38 5.61 -3.85
N GLY A 81 17.55 6.16 -2.65
CA GLY A 81 18.87 6.44 -2.11
C GLY A 81 18.79 6.83 -0.64
N PHE A 82 19.94 6.80 0.02
CA PHE A 82 20.11 7.31 1.37
C PHE A 82 20.99 8.56 1.31
N VAL A 83 20.68 9.54 2.15
CA VAL A 83 21.48 10.76 2.33
C VAL A 83 21.73 11.00 3.82
N GLY A 84 22.93 11.46 4.17
CA GLY A 84 23.37 11.61 5.56
C GLY A 84 24.22 10.42 6.06
N THR A 85 24.66 10.50 7.32
CA THR A 85 25.47 9.44 7.96
C THR A 85 24.55 8.36 8.49
N GLU A 86 24.78 7.11 8.07
CA GLU A 86 24.09 5.93 8.58
C GLU A 86 24.33 5.83 10.10
N VAL A 87 23.27 6.01 10.89
CA VAL A 87 23.32 5.67 12.32
C VAL A 87 23.04 4.18 12.38
N THR A 88 24.12 3.41 12.50
CA THR A 88 24.11 1.96 12.73
C THR A 88 23.33 1.60 13.99
#